data_AF-A0A4P9ZJY6-F1
#
_entry.id   AF-A0A4P9ZJY6-F1
#
_cell.length_a   1.000
_cell.length_b   1.000
_cell.length_c   1.000
_cell.angle_alpha   90.00
_cell.angle_beta   90.00
_cell.angle_gamma   90.00
#
_symmetry.space_group_name_H-M   'P 1'
#
loop_
_entity.id
_entity.type
_entity.pdbx_description
1 polymer ?
#
loop_
_entity_poly.entity_id
_entity_poly.type
_entity_poly.pdbx_seq_one_letter_code
_entity_poly.pdbx_strand_id
1 'polypeptide(L)'
;MAQHKVAYIYSPDYARIADSLPANQGRSSLVHNLVKSFGLLDPPNVDVLKPMLAPPEELTRFHDQKFIGKVTDSSSNESEEDSGDDGQGPGDRNSPDPAAVFSRRLDQYGLQYDCPLFPDLAAYVQLVAGGSLVAALALLNGQYRYAIHWDGGRHHGRRSQAAGFCYVNDIVLAILALRRQFDQVLYIDVDVHHGDGVEAAFSHSDKVFTLSIHRYAAGFYPGTGACESVGKGRGKYFSLNVPLQDGLGDDSLERVFRSTLAQVTRVFKPNVIVLQCGSDGMAGDPNEEWNLTPRGLGAVVRLAMETPVPILFLGGGGYNHPNVARCNTYLTSIITSGSSLPVDVDIPDYDDLYHFSPTYDLDVAAGNMRDSNSPAYLESIETMVTQRLLHLV
;
A
#
# COMPACT_ATOMS: atom_id res chain seq x y z
N MET A 1 -25.24 -16.37 7.63
CA MET A 1 -25.37 -15.03 7.00
C MET A 1 -24.97 -15.17 5.55
N ALA A 2 -25.58 -14.44 4.61
CA ALA A 2 -25.18 -14.51 3.22
C ALA A 2 -23.73 -14.00 3.08
N GLN A 3 -22.86 -14.78 2.45
CA GLN A 3 -21.47 -14.44 2.26
C GLN A 3 -21.36 -13.26 1.29
N HIS A 4 -20.59 -12.26 1.66
CA HIS A 4 -20.42 -11.06 0.85
C HIS A 4 -19.62 -11.36 -0.43
N LYS A 5 -19.98 -10.70 -1.54
CA LYS A 5 -19.27 -10.85 -2.81
C LYS A 5 -17.93 -10.11 -2.77
N VAL A 6 -16.86 -10.77 -3.21
CA VAL A 6 -15.48 -10.29 -3.18
C VAL A 6 -14.91 -10.26 -4.59
N ALA A 7 -14.30 -9.14 -4.97
CA ALA A 7 -13.49 -9.03 -6.18
C ALA A 7 -12.02 -9.23 -5.81
N TYR A 8 -11.33 -10.19 -6.43
CA TYR A 8 -9.90 -10.40 -6.25
C TYR A 8 -9.17 -9.99 -7.53
N ILE A 9 -8.35 -8.93 -7.46
CA ILE A 9 -7.69 -8.38 -8.64
C ILE A 9 -6.40 -9.13 -8.92
N TYR A 10 -6.37 -9.89 -10.02
CA TYR A 10 -5.22 -10.72 -10.37
C TYR A 10 -5.24 -11.17 -11.83
N SER A 11 -4.05 -11.34 -12.41
CA SER A 11 -3.84 -12.19 -13.57
C SER A 11 -2.39 -12.72 -13.57
N PRO A 12 -2.11 -13.88 -14.19
CA PRO A 12 -0.74 -14.40 -14.29
C PRO A 12 0.23 -13.42 -14.96
N ASP A 13 -0.22 -12.71 -16.00
CA ASP A 13 0.60 -11.70 -16.68
C ASP A 13 0.91 -10.51 -15.79
N TYR A 14 -0.07 -10.07 -15.01
CA TYR A 14 0.14 -8.99 -14.04
C TYR A 14 1.14 -9.39 -12.96
N ALA A 15 1.01 -10.58 -12.38
CA ALA A 15 1.91 -11.04 -11.33
C ALA A 15 3.37 -11.08 -11.82
N ARG A 16 3.63 -11.55 -13.05
CA ARG A 16 4.97 -11.52 -13.64
C ARG A 16 5.54 -10.10 -13.75
N ILE A 17 4.71 -9.12 -14.12
CA ILE A 17 5.14 -7.72 -14.17
C ILE A 17 5.32 -7.15 -12.77
N ALA A 18 4.45 -7.47 -11.82
CA ALA A 18 4.58 -7.03 -10.43
C ALA A 18 5.87 -7.60 -9.78
N ASP A 19 6.25 -8.83 -10.11
CA ASP A 19 7.50 -9.47 -9.70
C ASP A 19 8.77 -8.83 -10.27
N SER A 20 8.65 -7.97 -11.28
CA SER A 20 9.81 -7.25 -11.83
C SER A 20 10.23 -6.05 -10.97
N LEU A 21 9.40 -5.61 -10.02
CA LEU A 21 9.73 -4.51 -9.12
C LEU A 21 11.00 -4.88 -8.32
N PRO A 22 12.08 -4.09 -8.41
CA PRO A 22 13.37 -4.44 -7.78
C PRO A 22 13.29 -4.74 -6.28
N ALA A 23 12.44 -4.02 -5.54
CA ALA A 23 12.27 -4.22 -4.11
C ALA A 23 11.42 -5.45 -3.72
N ASN A 24 10.69 -6.05 -4.67
CA ASN A 24 9.70 -7.11 -4.40
C ASN A 24 9.81 -8.28 -5.39
N GLN A 25 11.03 -8.62 -5.82
CA GLN A 25 11.22 -9.64 -6.84
C GLN A 25 10.63 -11.00 -6.44
N GLY A 26 9.74 -11.55 -7.28
CA GLY A 26 9.05 -12.82 -7.06
C GLY A 26 7.97 -12.81 -5.97
N ARG A 27 7.70 -11.67 -5.32
CA ARG A 27 6.74 -11.58 -4.20
C ARG A 27 5.29 -11.79 -4.65
N SER A 28 4.90 -11.23 -5.79
CA SER A 28 3.52 -11.28 -6.31
C SER A 28 3.14 -12.71 -6.65
N SER A 29 3.97 -13.43 -7.41
CA SER A 29 3.72 -14.84 -7.72
C SER A 29 3.60 -15.69 -6.45
N LEU A 30 4.49 -15.49 -5.48
CA LEU A 30 4.46 -16.23 -4.22
C LEU A 30 3.15 -16.00 -3.43
N VAL A 31 2.70 -14.74 -3.33
CA VAL A 31 1.42 -14.39 -2.68
C VAL A 31 0.25 -15.06 -3.41
N HIS A 32 0.16 -14.91 -4.72
CA HIS A 32 -1.01 -15.38 -5.48
C HIS A 32 -1.05 -16.91 -5.62
N ASN A 33 0.11 -17.56 -5.74
CA ASN A 33 0.17 -19.02 -5.79
C ASN A 33 -0.22 -19.63 -4.44
N LEU A 34 0.21 -19.05 -3.32
CA LEU A 34 -0.20 -19.51 -1.99
C LEU A 34 -1.71 -19.31 -1.75
N VAL A 35 -2.26 -18.13 -2.11
CA VAL A 35 -3.71 -17.88 -2.02
C VAL A 35 -4.51 -18.93 -2.81
N LYS A 36 -4.05 -19.28 -4.00
CA LYS A 36 -4.68 -20.32 -4.84
C LYS A 36 -4.50 -21.72 -4.30
N SER A 37 -3.34 -22.07 -3.73
CA SER A 37 -3.10 -23.43 -3.24
C SER A 37 -4.05 -23.81 -2.10
N PHE A 38 -4.47 -22.83 -1.29
CA PHE A 38 -5.52 -22.98 -0.28
C PHE A 38 -6.95 -22.94 -0.83
N GLY A 39 -7.15 -22.83 -2.16
CA GLY A 39 -8.48 -22.78 -2.78
C GLY A 39 -9.28 -21.53 -2.42
N LEU A 40 -8.65 -20.44 -1.97
CA LEU A 40 -9.36 -19.25 -1.48
C LEU A 40 -10.05 -18.43 -2.59
N LEU A 41 -9.80 -18.76 -3.85
CA LEU A 41 -10.42 -18.14 -5.03
C LEU A 41 -11.54 -18.99 -5.64
N ASP A 42 -11.74 -20.22 -5.15
CA ASP A 42 -12.77 -21.16 -5.62
C ASP A 42 -14.19 -20.89 -5.08
N PRO A 43 -14.40 -20.26 -3.91
CA PRO A 43 -15.74 -20.00 -3.41
C PRO A 43 -16.59 -19.18 -4.38
N PRO A 44 -17.89 -19.48 -4.53
CA PRO A 44 -18.76 -18.86 -5.53
C PRO A 44 -19.03 -17.36 -5.30
N ASN A 45 -18.65 -16.84 -4.13
CA ASN A 45 -18.75 -15.42 -3.81
C ASN A 45 -17.49 -14.63 -4.19
N VAL A 46 -16.45 -15.27 -4.71
CA VAL A 46 -15.19 -14.63 -5.10
C VAL A 46 -15.08 -14.60 -6.62
N ASP A 47 -14.98 -13.40 -7.20
CA ASP A 47 -14.68 -13.24 -8.63
C ASP A 47 -13.24 -12.74 -8.81
N VAL A 48 -12.46 -13.45 -9.62
CA VAL A 48 -11.12 -13.00 -10.02
C VAL A 48 -11.25 -12.04 -11.20
N LEU A 49 -10.94 -10.77 -10.98
CA LEU A 49 -11.00 -9.74 -12.00
C LEU A 49 -9.59 -9.42 -12.51
N LYS A 50 -9.44 -9.35 -13.83
CA LYS A 50 -8.16 -8.99 -14.44
C LYS A 50 -7.92 -7.47 -14.30
N PRO A 51 -6.70 -7.05 -13.91
CA PRO A 51 -6.33 -5.64 -13.99
C PRO A 51 -6.30 -5.20 -15.46
N MET A 52 -6.48 -3.90 -15.67
CA MET A 52 -6.32 -3.27 -16.98
C MET A 52 -5.08 -2.38 -16.97
N LEU A 53 -4.52 -2.08 -18.14
CA LEU A 53 -3.51 -1.03 -18.23
C LEU A 53 -4.21 0.32 -18.02
N ALA A 54 -3.86 1.03 -16.95
CA ALA A 54 -4.34 2.39 -16.75
C ALA A 54 -3.78 3.30 -17.86
N PRO A 55 -4.64 3.91 -18.67
CA PRO A 55 -4.15 4.78 -19.73
C PRO A 55 -3.63 6.10 -19.14
N PRO A 56 -2.77 6.84 -19.86
CA PRO A 56 -2.15 8.06 -19.33
C PRO A 56 -3.15 9.09 -18.79
N GLU A 57 -4.37 9.19 -19.36
CA GLU A 57 -5.42 10.08 -18.89
C GLU A 57 -5.93 9.73 -17.48
N GLU A 58 -5.94 8.45 -17.09
CA GLU A 58 -6.32 8.07 -15.72
C GLU A 58 -5.15 8.31 -14.76
N LEU A 59 -3.91 8.01 -15.17
CA LEU A 59 -2.71 8.26 -14.36
C LEU A 59 -2.55 9.77 -14.04
N THR A 60 -2.79 10.63 -15.03
CA THR A 60 -2.64 12.09 -14.91
C THR A 60 -3.79 12.79 -14.19
N ARG A 61 -4.81 12.04 -13.73
CA ARG A 61 -5.83 12.60 -12.80
C ARG A 61 -5.23 13.03 -11.47
N PHE A 62 -4.08 12.45 -11.09
CA PHE A 62 -3.29 12.86 -9.94
C PHE A 62 -1.89 13.30 -10.36
N HIS A 63 -1.19 12.43 -11.08
CA HIS A 63 0.22 12.60 -11.39
C HIS A 63 0.46 13.70 -12.43
N ASP A 64 1.61 14.34 -12.35
CA ASP A 64 2.07 15.29 -13.35
C ASP A 64 2.34 14.57 -14.68
N GLN A 65 1.94 15.22 -15.78
CA GLN A 65 2.05 14.64 -17.11
C GLN A 65 3.50 14.36 -17.53
N LYS A 66 4.47 15.20 -17.12
CA LYS A 66 5.88 14.97 -17.44
C LYS A 66 6.44 13.79 -16.65
N PHE A 67 6.05 13.67 -15.39
CA PHE A 67 6.42 12.52 -14.56
C PHE A 67 5.89 11.21 -15.16
N ILE A 68 4.58 11.17 -15.52
CA ILE A 68 4.00 9.99 -16.18
C ILE A 68 4.70 9.69 -17.50
N GLY A 69 4.98 10.71 -18.32
CA GLY A 69 5.79 10.54 -19.53
C GLY A 69 7.12 9.86 -19.24
N LYS A 70 7.83 10.28 -18.18
CA LYS A 70 9.14 9.70 -17.85
C LYS A 70 9.07 8.24 -17.36
N VAL A 71 8.06 7.87 -16.58
CA VAL A 71 7.93 6.48 -16.08
C VAL A 71 7.25 5.53 -17.07
N THR A 72 6.59 6.06 -18.11
CA THR A 72 5.90 5.24 -19.14
C THR A 72 6.62 5.19 -20.48
N ASP A 73 7.61 6.07 -20.72
CA ASP A 73 8.38 6.10 -21.96
C ASP A 73 9.67 5.29 -21.85
N SER A 74 9.57 4.02 -22.25
CA SER A 74 10.68 3.04 -22.31
C SER A 74 11.81 3.47 -23.25
N SER A 75 11.53 4.34 -24.23
CA SER A 75 12.51 4.77 -25.24
C SER A 75 13.49 5.83 -24.73
N SER A 76 13.12 6.59 -23.69
CA SER A 76 13.95 7.63 -23.09
C SER A 76 15.02 7.12 -22.11
N ASN A 77 15.13 5.80 -21.94
CA ASN A 77 16.04 5.18 -20.99
C ASN A 77 17.33 4.65 -21.63
N GLU A 78 17.40 4.59 -22.98
CA GLU A 78 18.61 4.15 -23.70
C GLU A 78 19.09 5.11 -24.80
N SER A 79 18.34 6.15 -25.20
CA SER A 79 18.65 6.90 -26.43
C SER A 79 18.72 8.44 -26.32
N GLU A 80 19.30 8.99 -25.26
CA GLU A 80 19.88 10.36 -25.32
C GLU A 80 21.41 10.35 -25.54
N GLU A 81 21.96 9.26 -26.09
CA GLU A 81 23.35 9.22 -26.56
C GLU A 81 23.55 9.66 -28.03
N ASP A 82 22.50 9.95 -28.80
CA ASP A 82 22.71 10.29 -30.22
C ASP A 82 21.75 11.33 -30.78
N SER A 83 22.20 12.58 -30.86
CA SER A 83 22.03 13.46 -32.02
C SER A 83 22.65 14.84 -31.74
N GLY A 84 23.91 15.01 -32.14
CA GLY A 84 24.64 16.26 -31.93
C GLY A 84 25.96 16.40 -32.70
N ASP A 85 25.92 16.09 -34.00
CA ASP A 85 26.72 16.72 -35.08
C ASP A 85 28.27 16.58 -35.08
N ASP A 86 28.76 15.93 -36.13
CA ASP A 86 30.16 15.89 -36.57
C ASP A 86 30.67 17.30 -36.93
N GLY A 87 31.12 18.05 -35.92
CA GLY A 87 31.78 19.33 -36.09
C GLY A 87 33.00 19.46 -35.18
N GLN A 88 34.17 19.06 -35.67
CA GLN A 88 35.46 19.32 -35.00
C GLN A 88 35.71 20.83 -34.83
N GLY A 89 35.27 21.39 -33.70
CA GLY A 89 35.70 22.66 -33.15
C GLY A 89 36.39 22.45 -31.80
N PRO A 90 37.32 23.31 -31.37
CA PRO A 90 38.05 23.11 -30.12
C PRO A 90 37.06 23.14 -28.94
N GLY A 91 36.92 22.00 -28.27
CA GLY A 91 35.90 21.74 -27.27
C GLY A 91 35.86 22.76 -26.14
N ASP A 92 34.66 23.32 -25.93
CA ASP A 92 34.34 24.15 -24.77
C ASP A 92 34.34 23.27 -23.51
N ARG A 93 35.34 23.47 -22.64
CA ARG A 93 35.54 22.73 -21.39
C ARG A 93 34.45 23.00 -20.32
N ASN A 94 33.43 23.80 -20.64
CA ASN A 94 32.33 24.15 -19.73
C ASN A 94 31.01 23.40 -20.00
N SER A 95 30.97 22.47 -20.95
CA SER A 95 29.76 21.66 -21.19
C SER A 95 29.59 20.60 -20.09
N PRO A 96 28.43 20.50 -19.42
CA PRO A 96 28.22 19.50 -18.38
C PRO A 96 28.25 18.09 -18.96
N ASP A 97 28.86 17.15 -18.21
CA ASP A 97 28.92 15.72 -18.55
C ASP A 97 27.49 15.17 -18.80
N PRO A 98 27.22 14.60 -20.00
CA PRO A 98 25.92 14.01 -20.34
C PRO A 98 25.39 13.01 -19.30
N ALA A 99 26.26 12.18 -18.71
CA ALA A 99 25.87 11.22 -17.68
C ALA A 99 25.40 11.93 -16.39
N ALA A 100 26.08 13.02 -16.01
CA ALA A 100 25.68 13.83 -14.86
C ALA A 100 24.36 14.58 -15.11
N VAL A 101 24.11 15.01 -16.35
CA VAL A 101 22.83 15.64 -16.75
C VAL A 101 21.69 14.63 -16.70
N PHE A 102 21.89 13.44 -17.26
CA PHE A 102 20.89 12.36 -17.24
C PHE A 102 20.56 11.94 -15.80
N SER A 103 21.58 11.73 -14.96
CA SER A 103 21.41 11.46 -13.54
C SER A 103 20.56 12.54 -12.86
N ARG A 104 20.91 13.83 -12.99
CA ARG A 104 20.12 14.93 -12.38
C ARG A 104 18.66 14.96 -12.85
N ARG A 105 18.38 14.60 -14.12
CA ARG A 105 17.00 14.51 -14.63
C ARG A 105 16.22 13.36 -13.98
N LEU A 106 16.84 12.20 -13.76
CA LEU A 106 16.19 11.10 -13.04
C LEU A 106 15.93 11.45 -11.57
N ASP A 107 16.89 12.09 -10.91
CA ASP A 107 16.78 12.52 -9.51
C ASP A 107 15.60 13.51 -9.31
N GLN A 108 15.37 14.40 -10.28
CA GLN A 108 14.21 15.30 -10.25
C GLN A 108 12.87 14.57 -10.12
N TYR A 109 12.75 13.38 -10.70
CA TYR A 109 11.55 12.53 -10.64
C TYR A 109 11.64 11.44 -9.57
N GLY A 110 12.69 11.45 -8.74
CA GLY A 110 12.94 10.41 -7.75
C GLY A 110 13.25 9.04 -8.36
N LEU A 111 13.75 8.96 -9.59
CA LEU A 111 13.99 7.69 -10.31
C LEU A 111 15.43 7.19 -10.13
N GLN A 112 15.92 7.24 -8.89
CA GLN A 112 17.24 6.77 -8.49
C GLN A 112 17.15 6.03 -7.15
N TYR A 113 18.26 5.38 -6.75
CA TYR A 113 18.41 4.75 -5.44
C TYR A 113 17.32 3.73 -5.11
N ASP A 114 16.33 4.12 -4.31
CA ASP A 114 15.20 3.29 -3.88
C ASP A 114 14.20 3.06 -5.01
N CYS A 115 14.11 3.97 -5.99
CA CYS A 115 13.20 3.86 -7.12
C CYS A 115 13.96 3.78 -8.47
N PRO A 116 14.81 2.77 -8.70
CA PRO A 116 15.56 2.66 -9.94
C PRO A 116 14.67 2.31 -11.13
N LEU A 117 15.11 2.67 -12.34
CA LEU A 117 14.48 2.20 -13.57
C LEU A 117 14.64 0.68 -13.71
N PHE A 118 13.63 0.01 -14.27
CA PHE A 118 13.67 -1.41 -14.62
C PHE A 118 12.88 -1.67 -15.92
N PRO A 119 13.16 -2.78 -16.64
CA PRO A 119 12.62 -2.99 -17.99
C PRO A 119 11.10 -2.88 -18.11
N ASP A 120 10.37 -3.41 -17.13
CA ASP A 120 8.91 -3.46 -17.14
C ASP A 120 8.24 -2.26 -16.44
N LEU A 121 8.99 -1.20 -16.09
CA LEU A 121 8.49 -0.07 -15.29
C LEU A 121 7.20 0.54 -15.83
N ALA A 122 7.11 0.75 -17.14
CA ALA A 122 5.93 1.33 -17.77
C ALA A 122 4.69 0.44 -17.57
N ALA A 123 4.82 -0.86 -17.86
CA ALA A 123 3.75 -1.82 -17.68
C ALA A 123 3.39 -1.98 -16.19
N TYR A 124 4.39 -1.98 -15.31
CA TYR A 124 4.21 -2.03 -13.87
C TYR A 124 3.36 -0.86 -13.37
N VAL A 125 3.74 0.38 -13.70
CA VAL A 125 2.99 1.59 -13.33
C VAL A 125 1.54 1.52 -13.81
N GLN A 126 1.33 1.13 -15.06
CA GLN A 126 0.01 1.05 -15.66
C GLN A 126 -0.86 -0.05 -15.03
N LEU A 127 -0.32 -1.24 -14.78
CA LEU A 127 -1.08 -2.36 -14.22
C LEU A 127 -1.36 -2.18 -12.73
N VAL A 128 -0.43 -1.63 -11.94
CA VAL A 128 -0.65 -1.36 -10.51
C VAL A 128 -1.76 -0.32 -10.33
N ALA A 129 -1.71 0.79 -11.07
CA ALA A 129 -2.78 1.78 -11.06
C ALA A 129 -4.11 1.19 -11.56
N GLY A 130 -4.07 0.45 -12.67
CA GLY A 130 -5.26 -0.12 -13.27
C GLY A 130 -5.91 -1.22 -12.43
N GLY A 131 -5.14 -1.98 -11.67
CA GLY A 131 -5.64 -2.96 -10.71
C GLY A 131 -6.48 -2.29 -9.61
N SER A 132 -5.96 -1.23 -8.98
CA SER A 132 -6.70 -0.47 -7.97
C SER A 132 -7.89 0.28 -8.54
N LEU A 133 -7.82 0.74 -9.80
CA LEU A 133 -8.97 1.31 -10.52
C LEU A 133 -10.07 0.26 -10.80
N VAL A 134 -9.72 -0.95 -11.25
CA VAL A 134 -10.68 -2.05 -11.42
C VAL A 134 -11.32 -2.41 -10.09
N ALA A 135 -10.53 -2.47 -9.00
CA ALA A 135 -11.04 -2.72 -7.67
C ALA A 135 -12.04 -1.64 -7.21
N ALA A 136 -11.70 -0.36 -7.41
CA ALA A 136 -12.60 0.76 -7.11
C ALA A 136 -13.89 0.71 -7.93
N LEU A 137 -13.80 0.42 -9.23
CA LEU A 137 -14.96 0.28 -10.12
C LEU A 137 -15.85 -0.89 -9.72
N ALA A 138 -15.28 -2.00 -9.24
CA ALA A 138 -16.03 -3.12 -8.70
C ALA A 138 -16.90 -2.70 -7.50
N LEU A 139 -16.35 -1.93 -6.56
CA LEU A 139 -17.10 -1.38 -5.42
C LEU A 139 -18.18 -0.39 -5.87
N LEU A 140 -17.87 0.49 -6.84
CA LEU A 140 -18.82 1.48 -7.40
C LEU A 140 -20.00 0.83 -8.12
N ASN A 141 -19.81 -0.34 -8.72
CA ASN A 141 -20.90 -1.10 -9.34
C ASN A 141 -21.91 -1.66 -8.31
N GLY A 142 -21.58 -1.61 -7.01
CA GLY A 142 -22.47 -2.05 -5.93
C GLY A 142 -22.67 -3.57 -5.82
N GLN A 143 -22.06 -4.35 -6.72
CA GLN A 143 -22.13 -5.82 -6.68
C GLN A 143 -21.15 -6.43 -5.67
N TYR A 144 -20.06 -5.74 -5.37
CA TYR A 144 -19.00 -6.22 -4.50
C TYR A 144 -19.02 -5.46 -3.19
N ARG A 145 -18.89 -6.23 -2.11
CA ARG A 145 -18.72 -5.69 -0.78
C ARG A 145 -17.25 -5.39 -0.49
N TYR A 146 -16.40 -6.30 -0.93
CA TYR A 146 -14.96 -6.23 -0.72
C TYR A 146 -14.25 -6.35 -2.07
N ALA A 147 -13.14 -5.62 -2.21
CA ALA A 147 -12.21 -5.80 -3.31
C ALA A 147 -10.80 -5.94 -2.75
N ILE A 148 -10.00 -6.86 -3.28
CA ILE A 148 -8.64 -7.16 -2.83
C ILE A 148 -7.68 -6.90 -3.99
N HIS A 149 -6.64 -6.11 -3.75
CA HIS A 149 -5.56 -5.90 -4.71
C HIS A 149 -4.19 -5.83 -3.98
N TRP A 150 -3.57 -7.01 -3.78
CA TRP A 150 -2.34 -7.14 -2.99
C TRP A 150 -1.09 -6.52 -3.62
N ASP A 151 -1.05 -6.37 -4.94
CA ASP A 151 0.10 -5.76 -5.63
C ASP A 151 0.07 -4.22 -5.61
N GLY A 152 -1.07 -3.62 -5.22
CA GLY A 152 -1.25 -2.18 -5.01
C GLY A 152 -0.77 -1.71 -3.63
N GLY A 153 -1.24 -0.53 -3.21
CA GLY A 153 -0.89 0.03 -1.91
C GLY A 153 0.39 0.87 -1.91
N ARG A 154 0.73 1.51 -3.03
CA ARG A 154 1.95 2.30 -3.23
C ARG A 154 1.79 3.72 -2.66
N HIS A 155 1.77 3.80 -1.33
CA HIS A 155 1.36 4.99 -0.60
C HIS A 155 2.34 6.19 -0.63
N HIS A 156 3.62 5.98 -0.96
CA HIS A 156 4.65 7.03 -0.97
C HIS A 156 4.68 7.83 -2.28
N GLY A 157 4.08 7.30 -3.36
CA GLY A 157 4.12 7.92 -4.68
C GLY A 157 3.62 9.36 -4.62
N ARG A 158 4.45 10.32 -5.04
CA ARG A 158 4.11 11.75 -5.04
C ARG A 158 3.54 12.14 -6.41
N ARG A 159 2.97 13.35 -6.48
CA ARG A 159 2.38 13.87 -7.73
C ARG A 159 3.38 13.92 -8.89
N SER A 160 4.65 14.20 -8.62
CA SER A 160 5.66 14.42 -9.67
C SER A 160 6.94 13.62 -9.44
N GLN A 161 6.95 12.71 -8.46
CA GLN A 161 8.15 11.98 -8.05
C GLN A 161 7.78 10.58 -7.55
N ALA A 162 8.62 9.61 -7.90
CA ALA A 162 8.67 8.33 -7.21
C ALA A 162 9.36 8.51 -5.85
N ALA A 163 8.99 7.67 -4.89
CA ALA A 163 9.58 7.67 -3.54
C ALA A 163 9.26 6.34 -2.85
N GLY A 164 10.18 5.78 -2.08
CA GLY A 164 9.91 4.60 -1.23
C GLY A 164 9.34 3.42 -2.03
N PHE A 165 9.99 3.08 -3.14
CA PHE A 165 9.56 2.03 -4.08
C PHE A 165 8.24 2.31 -4.83
N CYS A 166 7.63 3.49 -4.66
CA CYS A 166 6.32 3.83 -5.21
C CYS A 166 6.45 4.77 -6.42
N TYR A 167 6.32 4.21 -7.63
CA TYR A 167 6.36 4.96 -8.89
C TYR A 167 5.00 5.55 -9.30
N VAL A 168 3.93 5.02 -8.72
CA VAL A 168 2.54 5.47 -8.95
C VAL A 168 1.80 5.35 -7.63
N ASN A 169 1.01 6.37 -7.29
CA ASN A 169 0.09 6.29 -6.16
C ASN A 169 -1.27 5.75 -6.62
N ASP A 170 -1.37 4.42 -6.71
CA ASP A 170 -2.60 3.72 -7.12
C ASP A 170 -3.75 3.95 -6.14
N ILE A 171 -3.42 4.17 -4.86
CA ILE A 171 -4.37 4.48 -3.79
C ILE A 171 -5.09 5.80 -4.08
N VAL A 172 -4.34 6.87 -4.37
CA VAL A 172 -4.91 8.18 -4.70
C VAL A 172 -5.81 8.08 -5.93
N LEU A 173 -5.38 7.36 -6.97
CA LEU A 173 -6.19 7.16 -8.17
C LEU A 173 -7.49 6.40 -7.88
N ALA A 174 -7.42 5.34 -7.06
CA ALA A 174 -8.60 4.60 -6.61
C ALA A 174 -9.56 5.47 -5.79
N ILE A 175 -9.04 6.27 -4.84
CA ILE A 175 -9.86 7.21 -4.06
C ILE A 175 -10.52 8.25 -4.97
N LEU A 176 -9.80 8.81 -5.95
CA LEU A 176 -10.37 9.74 -6.94
C LEU A 176 -11.43 9.09 -7.84
N ALA A 177 -11.37 7.78 -8.07
CA ALA A 177 -12.43 7.03 -8.75
C ALA A 177 -13.63 6.83 -7.82
N LEU A 178 -13.42 6.35 -6.59
CA LEU A 178 -14.46 6.15 -5.57
C LEU A 178 -15.24 7.43 -5.28
N ARG A 179 -14.54 8.58 -5.20
CA ARG A 179 -15.15 9.91 -5.00
C ARG A 179 -16.11 10.35 -6.10
N ARG A 180 -16.18 9.65 -7.24
CA ARG A 180 -17.20 9.90 -8.27
C ARG A 180 -18.63 9.58 -7.77
N GLN A 181 -18.79 8.69 -6.78
CA GLN A 181 -20.11 8.37 -6.19
C GLN A 181 -20.14 8.38 -4.66
N PHE A 182 -19.07 7.98 -3.98
CA PHE A 182 -19.00 7.99 -2.52
C PHE A 182 -18.55 9.37 -2.03
N ASP A 183 -19.37 10.07 -1.23
CA ASP A 183 -19.06 11.44 -0.78
C ASP A 183 -17.87 11.48 0.18
N GLN A 184 -17.77 10.50 1.07
CA GLN A 184 -16.76 10.41 2.13
C GLN A 184 -15.98 9.10 2.01
N VAL A 185 -14.68 9.19 1.76
CA VAL A 185 -13.76 8.04 1.67
C VAL A 185 -12.84 8.06 2.88
N LEU A 186 -12.83 6.97 3.66
CA LEU A 186 -11.85 6.78 4.73
C LEU A 186 -10.69 5.95 4.20
N TYR A 187 -9.50 6.54 4.15
CA TYR A 187 -8.25 5.84 3.91
C TYR A 187 -7.63 5.46 5.24
N ILE A 188 -7.26 4.19 5.39
CA ILE A 188 -6.61 3.64 6.57
C ILE A 188 -5.32 2.96 6.13
N ASP A 189 -4.24 3.26 6.84
CA ASP A 189 -2.89 2.77 6.56
C ASP A 189 -2.30 2.15 7.82
N VAL A 190 -1.90 0.88 7.72
CA VAL A 190 -1.21 0.14 8.79
C VAL A 190 0.15 -0.40 8.34
N ASP A 191 0.69 0.11 7.24
CA ASP A 191 2.10 -0.04 6.90
C ASP A 191 2.97 0.51 8.02
N VAL A 192 4.17 -0.04 8.21
CA VAL A 192 5.07 0.47 9.24
C VAL A 192 5.49 1.92 8.95
N HIS A 193 5.47 2.33 7.67
CA HIS A 193 5.79 3.68 7.23
C HIS A 193 4.54 4.57 7.17
N HIS A 194 4.73 5.86 7.43
CA HIS A 194 3.66 6.84 7.25
C HIS A 194 3.23 6.94 5.77
N GLY A 195 1.91 6.81 5.51
CA GLY A 195 1.25 6.97 4.20
C GLY A 195 1.25 8.40 3.64
N ASP A 196 2.44 8.99 3.56
CA ASP A 196 2.70 10.40 3.32
C ASP A 196 2.23 10.91 1.94
N GLY A 197 2.30 10.08 0.89
CA GLY A 197 1.84 10.43 -0.45
C GLY A 197 0.32 10.60 -0.50
N VAL A 198 -0.41 9.69 0.15
CA VAL A 198 -1.88 9.76 0.25
C VAL A 198 -2.33 10.92 1.14
N GLU A 199 -1.69 11.10 2.31
CA GLU A 199 -1.95 12.26 3.18
C GLU A 199 -1.73 13.57 2.42
N ALA A 200 -0.58 13.73 1.74
CA ALA A 200 -0.27 14.95 1.01
C ALA A 200 -1.31 15.25 -0.08
N ALA A 201 -1.73 14.23 -0.84
CA ALA A 201 -2.70 14.35 -1.93
C ALA A 201 -4.07 14.86 -1.45
N PHE A 202 -4.48 14.47 -0.23
CA PHE A 202 -5.79 14.82 0.31
C PHE A 202 -5.75 15.80 1.49
N SER A 203 -4.58 16.33 1.82
CA SER A 203 -4.37 17.24 2.96
C SER A 203 -5.31 18.46 3.02
N HIS A 204 -5.89 18.89 1.89
CA HIS A 204 -6.83 20.02 1.83
C HIS A 204 -8.30 19.62 1.68
N SER A 205 -8.62 18.32 1.70
CA SER A 205 -9.96 17.76 1.48
C SER A 205 -10.64 17.41 2.80
N ASP A 206 -11.90 17.83 2.96
CA ASP A 206 -12.80 17.37 4.02
C ASP A 206 -13.61 16.12 3.59
N LYS A 207 -13.37 15.62 2.37
CA LYS A 207 -14.09 14.48 1.77
C LYS A 207 -13.30 13.18 1.79
N VAL A 208 -12.00 13.26 2.10
CA VAL A 208 -11.14 12.09 2.28
C VAL A 208 -10.47 12.22 3.63
N PHE A 209 -10.71 11.26 4.51
CA PHE A 209 -10.07 11.20 5.81
C PHE A 209 -8.90 10.22 5.72
N THR A 210 -7.69 10.66 6.07
CA THR A 210 -6.49 9.81 6.08
C THR A 210 -6.14 9.44 7.52
N LEU A 211 -6.19 8.15 7.85
CA LEU A 211 -5.74 7.58 9.12
C LEU A 211 -4.49 6.74 8.85
N SER A 212 -3.36 7.10 9.45
CA SER A 212 -2.14 6.29 9.38
C SER A 212 -1.64 5.93 10.77
N ILE A 213 -1.41 4.65 11.01
CA ILE A 213 -0.78 4.09 12.20
C ILE A 213 0.59 3.59 11.77
N HIS A 214 1.66 4.21 12.25
CA HIS A 214 3.01 3.97 11.73
C HIS A 214 4.07 4.17 12.79
N ARG A 215 5.26 3.65 12.52
CA ARG A 215 6.46 3.89 13.32
C ARG A 215 6.90 5.35 13.11
N TYR A 216 7.15 6.07 14.19
CA TYR A 216 7.64 7.45 14.11
C TYR A 216 8.83 7.69 15.04
N ALA A 217 10.00 7.95 14.43
CA ALA A 217 11.22 8.35 15.14
C ALA A 217 12.11 9.22 14.27
N ALA A 218 13.04 9.91 14.93
CA ALA A 218 14.11 10.61 14.23
C ALA A 218 14.90 9.63 13.35
N GLY A 219 15.00 9.96 12.06
CA GLY A 219 15.71 9.15 11.06
C GLY A 219 14.90 8.02 10.43
N PHE A 220 13.69 7.74 10.91
CA PHE A 220 12.81 6.73 10.30
C PHE A 220 12.08 7.31 9.08
N TYR A 221 12.10 6.60 7.96
CA TYR A 221 11.45 7.04 6.72
C TYR A 221 9.91 7.07 6.90
N PRO A 222 9.17 8.02 6.30
CA PRO A 222 9.61 9.16 5.49
C PRO A 222 9.93 10.43 6.30
N GLY A 223 10.00 10.34 7.63
CA GLY A 223 10.23 11.50 8.52
C GLY A 223 9.04 12.44 8.66
N THR A 224 7.85 12.03 8.20
CA THR A 224 6.58 12.77 8.37
C THR A 224 5.59 11.93 9.21
N GLY A 225 4.37 12.42 9.44
CA GLY A 225 3.37 11.69 10.25
C GLY A 225 3.39 12.02 11.74
N ALA A 226 3.96 13.17 12.13
CA ALA A 226 3.83 13.67 13.50
C ALA A 226 2.35 13.86 13.89
N CYS A 227 2.00 13.72 15.17
CA CYS A 227 0.61 13.86 15.63
C CYS A 227 0.04 15.30 15.51
N GLU A 228 0.90 16.28 15.23
CA GLU A 228 0.53 17.65 14.89
C GLU A 228 0.22 17.83 13.39
N SER A 229 0.60 16.89 12.52
CA SER A 229 0.20 16.88 11.11
C SER A 229 -1.26 16.47 11.03
N VAL A 230 -2.13 17.47 10.86
CA VAL A 230 -3.59 17.29 10.89
C VAL A 230 -4.27 17.75 9.60
N GLY A 231 -3.53 17.86 8.48
CA GLY A 231 -4.06 18.44 7.25
C GLY A 231 -4.11 19.97 7.27
N LYS A 232 -4.66 20.57 6.21
CA LYS A 232 -4.57 22.00 5.88
C LYS A 232 -5.88 22.52 5.32
N GLY A 233 -6.14 23.83 5.49
CA GLY A 233 -7.34 24.47 4.93
C GLY A 233 -8.63 23.75 5.34
N ARG A 234 -9.43 23.34 4.35
CA ARG A 234 -10.67 22.56 4.58
C ARG A 234 -10.41 21.14 5.10
N GLY A 235 -9.27 20.54 4.76
CA GLY A 235 -8.88 19.22 5.25
C GLY A 235 -8.24 19.24 6.64
N LYS A 236 -8.21 20.38 7.33
CA LYS A 236 -7.72 20.43 8.71
C LYS A 236 -8.59 19.55 9.61
N TYR A 237 -7.93 18.70 10.40
CA TYR A 237 -8.46 17.60 11.21
C TYR A 237 -8.97 16.38 10.44
N PHE A 238 -8.81 16.32 9.12
CA PHE A 238 -9.12 15.13 8.29
C PHE A 238 -7.90 14.27 7.98
N SER A 239 -6.73 14.63 8.52
CA SER A 239 -5.57 13.75 8.59
C SER A 239 -5.32 13.41 10.05
N LEU A 240 -5.32 12.12 10.38
CA LEU A 240 -5.07 11.60 11.72
C LEU A 240 -3.86 10.68 11.68
N ASN A 241 -2.78 11.16 12.29
CA ASN A 241 -1.54 10.41 12.44
C ASN A 241 -1.43 9.83 13.83
N VAL A 242 -1.13 8.53 13.88
CA VAL A 242 -0.97 7.74 15.09
C VAL A 242 0.48 7.25 15.14
N PRO A 243 1.41 8.10 15.63
CA PRO A 243 2.81 7.74 15.72
C PRO A 243 3.01 6.71 16.84
N LEU A 244 3.68 5.61 16.54
CA LEU A 244 4.01 4.55 17.48
C LEU A 244 5.52 4.30 17.55
N GLN A 245 5.93 3.66 18.62
CA GLN A 245 7.31 3.29 18.93
C GLN A 245 7.64 1.90 18.38
N ASP A 246 8.93 1.57 18.45
CA ASP A 246 9.52 0.30 18.06
C ASP A 246 8.88 -0.89 18.82
N GLY A 247 8.86 -2.05 18.17
CA GLY A 247 8.42 -3.33 18.75
C GLY A 247 6.92 -3.51 18.91
N LEU A 248 6.10 -2.71 18.24
CA LEU A 248 4.64 -2.83 18.29
C LEU A 248 4.22 -4.29 18.03
N GLY A 249 3.48 -4.87 18.97
CA GLY A 249 2.90 -6.21 18.86
C GLY A 249 1.42 -6.20 18.51
N ASP A 250 0.88 -7.40 18.25
CA ASP A 250 -0.52 -7.61 17.84
C ASP A 250 -1.54 -6.98 18.79
N ASP A 251 -1.40 -7.20 20.11
CA ASP A 251 -2.35 -6.69 21.12
C ASP A 251 -2.38 -5.15 21.15
N SER A 252 -1.23 -4.51 21.04
CA SER A 252 -1.09 -3.05 21.04
C SER A 252 -1.67 -2.44 19.76
N LEU A 253 -1.39 -3.05 18.59
CA LEU A 253 -1.99 -2.64 17.32
C LEU A 253 -3.52 -2.77 17.37
N GLU A 254 -4.04 -3.92 17.81
CA GLU A 254 -5.48 -4.15 17.90
C GLU A 254 -6.15 -3.13 18.82
N ARG A 255 -5.57 -2.86 20.00
CA ARG A 255 -6.08 -1.87 20.96
C ARG A 255 -6.24 -0.50 20.30
N VAL A 256 -5.16 0.02 19.72
CA VAL A 256 -5.13 1.36 19.11
C VAL A 256 -6.06 1.43 17.90
N PHE A 257 -6.03 0.41 17.04
CA PHE A 257 -6.85 0.37 15.85
C PHE A 257 -8.34 0.33 16.19
N ARG A 258 -8.76 -0.54 17.10
CA ARG A 258 -10.16 -0.68 17.55
C ARG A 258 -10.70 0.65 18.08
N SER A 259 -9.96 1.29 18.98
CA SER A 259 -10.35 2.57 19.57
C SER A 259 -10.44 3.68 18.51
N THR A 260 -9.44 3.77 17.64
CA THR A 260 -9.35 4.82 16.62
C THR A 260 -10.43 4.66 15.55
N LEU A 261 -10.59 3.45 15.00
CA LEU A 261 -11.59 3.17 13.97
C LEU A 261 -13.00 3.50 14.46
N ALA A 262 -13.36 3.08 15.68
CA ALA A 262 -14.70 3.34 16.24
C ALA A 262 -14.99 4.85 16.38
N GLN A 263 -13.99 5.64 16.76
CA GLN A 263 -14.15 7.09 16.89
C GLN A 263 -14.22 7.77 15.52
N VAL A 264 -13.33 7.41 14.59
CA VAL A 264 -13.30 7.98 13.24
C VAL A 264 -14.59 7.67 12.49
N THR A 265 -15.07 6.42 12.48
CA THR A 265 -16.30 6.05 11.75
C THR A 265 -17.54 6.73 12.34
N ARG A 266 -17.59 6.95 13.66
CA ARG A 266 -18.67 7.69 14.33
C ARG A 266 -18.75 9.15 13.88
N VAL A 267 -17.60 9.81 13.76
CA VAL A 267 -17.51 11.24 13.46
C VAL A 267 -17.53 11.52 11.96
N PHE A 268 -16.66 10.84 11.20
CA PHE A 268 -16.51 11.05 9.76
C PHE A 268 -17.59 10.37 8.93
N LYS A 269 -18.17 9.25 9.40
CA LYS A 269 -19.24 8.49 8.71
C LYS A 269 -18.91 8.17 7.24
N PRO A 270 -17.81 7.46 6.97
CA PRO A 270 -17.41 7.16 5.59
C PRO A 270 -18.50 6.39 4.83
N ASN A 271 -18.51 6.52 3.51
CA ASN A 271 -19.35 5.70 2.63
C ASN A 271 -18.60 4.49 2.05
N VAL A 272 -17.27 4.53 2.08
CA VAL A 272 -16.36 3.47 1.63
C VAL A 272 -15.02 3.58 2.36
N ILE A 273 -14.35 2.46 2.57
CA ILE A 273 -13.01 2.39 3.16
C ILE A 273 -12.01 1.90 2.12
N VAL A 274 -10.81 2.50 2.11
CA VAL A 274 -9.61 1.95 1.46
C VAL A 274 -8.62 1.63 2.57
N LEU A 275 -8.32 0.35 2.76
CA LEU A 275 -7.41 -0.14 3.81
C LEU A 275 -6.15 -0.70 3.15
N GLN A 276 -5.03 -0.02 3.38
CA GLN A 276 -3.69 -0.48 3.02
C GLN A 276 -3.21 -1.43 4.13
N CYS A 277 -2.74 -2.62 3.76
CA CYS A 277 -2.31 -3.69 4.66
C CYS A 277 -0.82 -3.99 4.48
N GLY A 278 0.02 -2.96 4.54
CA GLY A 278 1.47 -3.08 4.55
C GLY A 278 1.93 -4.13 5.56
N SER A 279 2.82 -5.01 5.11
CA SER A 279 3.25 -6.21 5.83
C SER A 279 4.69 -6.09 6.34
N ASP A 280 5.31 -4.93 6.20
CA ASP A 280 6.68 -4.64 6.65
C ASP A 280 6.82 -4.36 8.15
N GLY A 281 5.71 -4.25 8.87
CA GLY A 281 5.69 -4.28 10.34
C GLY A 281 5.74 -5.69 10.95
N MET A 282 5.75 -6.74 10.13
CA MET A 282 5.75 -8.12 10.62
C MET A 282 7.10 -8.57 11.14
N ALA A 283 7.08 -9.50 12.10
CA ALA A 283 8.26 -10.17 12.59
C ALA A 283 9.04 -10.83 11.44
N GLY A 284 10.35 -10.62 11.45
CA GLY A 284 11.26 -11.13 10.43
C GLY A 284 11.30 -10.31 9.13
N ASP A 285 10.60 -9.18 9.05
CA ASP A 285 10.83 -8.21 7.99
C ASP A 285 12.22 -7.54 8.14
N PRO A 286 12.96 -7.33 7.04
CA PRO A 286 14.27 -6.67 7.06
C PRO A 286 14.33 -5.28 7.67
N ASN A 287 13.19 -4.57 7.80
CA ASN A 287 13.17 -3.28 8.48
C ASN A 287 13.38 -3.39 9.98
N GLU A 288 13.00 -4.52 10.60
CA GLU A 288 13.19 -4.79 12.04
C GLU A 288 12.62 -3.69 12.96
N GLU A 289 11.45 -3.13 12.64
CA GLU A 289 10.86 -2.02 13.43
C GLU A 289 9.68 -2.41 14.31
N TRP A 290 8.93 -3.45 13.95
CA TRP A 290 7.77 -3.93 14.69
C TRP A 290 7.78 -5.46 14.80
N ASN A 291 6.88 -6.00 15.60
CA ASN A 291 6.84 -7.42 15.95
C ASN A 291 5.46 -8.04 15.71
N LEU A 292 4.82 -7.65 14.60
CA LEU A 292 3.48 -8.12 14.25
C LEU A 292 3.49 -9.54 13.69
N THR A 293 2.36 -10.21 13.82
CA THR A 293 2.08 -11.47 13.14
C THR A 293 0.87 -11.31 12.19
N PRO A 294 0.57 -12.29 11.32
CA PRO A 294 -0.66 -12.31 10.54
C PRO A 294 -1.92 -12.14 11.40
N ARG A 295 -1.89 -12.52 12.69
CA ARG A 295 -3.04 -12.37 13.59
C ARG A 295 -3.36 -10.91 13.89
N GLY A 296 -2.35 -10.06 14.12
CA GLY A 296 -2.52 -8.62 14.36
C GLY A 296 -3.13 -7.91 13.16
N LEU A 297 -2.58 -8.12 11.96
CA LEU A 297 -3.17 -7.59 10.72
C LEU A 297 -4.55 -8.20 10.43
N GLY A 298 -4.77 -9.46 10.80
CA GLY A 298 -6.09 -10.08 10.73
C GLY A 298 -7.11 -9.45 11.66
N ALA A 299 -6.71 -9.00 12.86
CA ALA A 299 -7.58 -8.27 13.77
C ALA A 299 -8.00 -6.92 13.17
N VAL A 300 -7.04 -6.20 12.55
CA VAL A 300 -7.32 -4.97 11.77
C VAL A 300 -8.36 -5.22 10.68
N VAL A 301 -8.17 -6.25 9.85
CA VAL A 301 -9.12 -6.60 8.77
C VAL A 301 -10.50 -6.95 9.33
N ARG A 302 -10.59 -7.78 10.38
CA ARG A 302 -11.87 -8.13 11.01
C ARG A 302 -12.61 -6.90 11.53
N LEU A 303 -11.90 -6.01 12.24
CA LEU A 303 -12.47 -4.78 12.77
C LEU A 303 -12.96 -3.84 11.67
N ALA A 304 -12.21 -3.71 10.57
CA ALA A 304 -12.66 -2.96 9.41
C ALA A 304 -13.93 -3.57 8.79
N MET A 305 -14.00 -4.89 8.66
CA MET A 305 -15.14 -5.63 8.10
C MET A 305 -16.43 -5.54 8.93
N GLU A 306 -16.35 -5.21 10.23
CA GLU A 306 -17.51 -4.91 11.08
C GLU A 306 -18.24 -3.63 10.63
N THR A 307 -17.57 -2.73 9.91
CA THR A 307 -18.21 -1.52 9.36
C THR A 307 -19.20 -1.89 8.26
N PRO A 308 -20.34 -1.18 8.12
CA PRO A 308 -21.38 -1.51 7.14
C PRO A 308 -21.09 -0.95 5.74
N VAL A 309 -19.86 -0.53 5.42
CA VAL A 309 -19.49 0.08 4.13
C VAL A 309 -18.60 -0.83 3.27
N PRO A 310 -18.56 -0.64 1.93
CA PRO A 310 -17.64 -1.39 1.08
C PRO A 310 -16.18 -1.08 1.42
N ILE A 311 -15.29 -2.05 1.19
CA ILE A 311 -13.87 -1.94 1.54
C ILE A 311 -12.98 -2.39 0.37
N LEU A 312 -12.01 -1.56 0.00
CA LEU A 312 -10.89 -1.91 -0.86
C LEU A 312 -9.69 -2.25 0.02
N PHE A 313 -9.23 -3.50 0.00
CA PHE A 313 -8.01 -3.96 0.65
C PHE A 313 -6.85 -3.91 -0.34
N LEU A 314 -5.75 -3.28 0.08
CA LEU A 314 -4.53 -3.15 -0.69
C LEU A 314 -3.37 -3.80 0.06
N GLY A 315 -2.32 -4.17 -0.67
CA GLY A 315 -1.04 -4.56 -0.06
C GLY A 315 -0.26 -3.36 0.44
N GLY A 316 1.04 -3.33 0.15
CA GLY A 316 1.96 -2.31 0.63
C GLY A 316 3.41 -2.77 0.65
N GLY A 317 4.16 -2.25 1.62
CA GLY A 317 5.47 -2.73 2.01
C GLY A 317 5.43 -4.18 2.53
N GLY A 318 6.61 -4.76 2.70
CA GLY A 318 6.81 -6.14 3.15
C GLY A 318 7.88 -6.81 2.31
N TYR A 319 9.02 -7.08 2.92
CA TYR A 319 10.28 -7.42 2.24
C TYR A 319 10.82 -8.78 2.68
N ASN A 320 10.18 -9.43 3.67
CA ASN A 320 10.24 -10.88 3.84
C ASN A 320 9.13 -11.55 2.99
N HIS A 321 9.43 -11.88 1.74
CA HIS A 321 8.42 -12.29 0.76
C HIS A 321 7.59 -13.53 1.19
N PRO A 322 8.17 -14.60 1.77
CA PRO A 322 7.37 -15.71 2.30
C PRO A 322 6.40 -15.29 3.39
N ASN A 323 6.82 -14.41 4.31
CA ASN A 323 5.93 -13.92 5.37
C ASN A 323 4.82 -13.02 4.80
N VAL A 324 5.10 -12.22 3.77
CA VAL A 324 4.06 -11.45 3.05
C VAL A 324 3.04 -12.40 2.41
N ALA A 325 3.50 -13.48 1.77
CA ALA A 325 2.61 -14.48 1.18
C ALA A 325 1.73 -15.16 2.25
N ARG A 326 2.31 -15.56 3.40
CA ARG A 326 1.56 -16.10 4.55
C ARG A 326 0.49 -15.13 5.02
N CYS A 327 0.88 -13.87 5.26
CA CYS A 327 -0.01 -12.85 5.77
C CYS A 327 -1.15 -12.55 4.80
N ASN A 328 -0.84 -12.24 3.53
CA ASN A 328 -1.87 -11.94 2.53
C ASN A 328 -2.80 -13.13 2.28
N THR A 329 -2.32 -14.37 2.38
CA THR A 329 -3.15 -15.59 2.33
C THR A 329 -4.09 -15.67 3.54
N TYR A 330 -3.55 -15.46 4.75
CA TYR A 330 -4.31 -15.40 5.98
C TYR A 330 -5.40 -14.31 5.93
N LEU A 331 -5.06 -13.09 5.51
CA LEU A 331 -6.02 -11.98 5.34
C LEU A 331 -7.07 -12.30 4.27
N THR A 332 -6.65 -12.90 3.14
CA THR A 332 -7.59 -13.32 2.09
C THR A 332 -8.60 -14.32 2.62
N SER A 333 -8.20 -15.26 3.48
CA SER A 333 -9.12 -16.22 4.10
C SER A 333 -10.21 -15.52 4.92
N ILE A 334 -9.84 -14.50 5.71
CA ILE A 334 -10.78 -13.70 6.51
C ILE A 334 -11.75 -12.96 5.60
N ILE A 335 -11.25 -12.27 4.57
CA ILE A 335 -12.06 -11.40 3.70
C ILE A 335 -13.03 -12.23 2.86
N THR A 336 -12.58 -13.37 2.34
CA THR A 336 -13.38 -14.22 1.44
C THR A 336 -14.37 -15.09 2.19
N SER A 337 -13.98 -15.68 3.34
CA SER A 337 -14.79 -16.66 4.07
C SER A 337 -15.47 -16.13 5.34
N GLY A 338 -15.08 -14.95 5.82
CA GLY A 338 -15.49 -14.42 7.11
C GLY A 338 -14.84 -15.13 8.32
N SER A 339 -13.94 -16.08 8.07
CA SER A 339 -13.18 -16.83 9.07
C SER A 339 -11.72 -16.90 8.66
N SER A 340 -10.81 -17.01 9.63
CA SER A 340 -9.40 -17.22 9.31
C SER A 340 -9.07 -18.69 9.19
N LEU A 341 -8.18 -19.04 8.25
CA LEU A 341 -7.42 -20.27 8.32
C LEU A 341 -6.67 -20.35 9.67
N PRO A 342 -6.48 -21.54 10.26
CA PRO A 342 -5.49 -21.73 11.32
C PRO A 342 -4.11 -21.31 10.82
N VAL A 343 -3.28 -20.69 11.67
CA VAL A 343 -1.92 -20.30 11.23
C VAL A 343 -0.98 -21.50 11.15
N ASP A 344 -1.25 -22.52 11.97
CA ASP A 344 -0.56 -23.81 12.02
C ASP A 344 -1.06 -24.81 10.97
N VAL A 345 -1.85 -24.34 9.99
CA VAL A 345 -2.29 -25.18 8.88
C VAL A 345 -1.12 -25.48 7.95
N ASP A 346 -0.95 -26.75 7.60
CA ASP A 346 0.03 -27.18 6.59
C ASP A 346 -0.29 -26.49 5.25
N ILE A 347 0.74 -25.90 4.64
CA ILE A 347 0.64 -25.35 3.30
C ILE A 347 0.48 -26.52 2.31
N PRO A 348 -0.54 -26.49 1.44
CA PRO A 348 -0.72 -27.52 0.42
C PRO A 348 0.52 -27.66 -0.47
N ASP A 349 0.81 -28.88 -0.92
CA ASP A 349 1.98 -29.14 -1.78
C ASP A 349 1.85 -28.46 -3.15
N TYR A 350 2.86 -27.68 -3.54
CA TYR A 350 2.96 -26.93 -4.81
C TYR A 350 4.39 -26.48 -5.07
N ASP A 351 4.66 -25.99 -6.28
CA ASP A 351 6.03 -25.72 -6.78
C ASP A 351 6.86 -24.79 -5.88
N ASP A 352 6.24 -23.81 -5.22
CA ASP A 352 6.95 -22.81 -4.39
C ASP A 352 6.99 -23.18 -2.89
N LEU A 353 6.57 -24.39 -2.49
CA LEU A 353 6.50 -24.81 -1.07
C LEU A 353 7.82 -24.64 -0.32
N TYR A 354 8.96 -24.82 -0.99
CA TYR A 354 10.29 -24.72 -0.37
C TYR A 354 10.58 -23.33 0.22
N HIS A 355 9.91 -22.27 -0.26
CA HIS A 355 10.03 -20.92 0.30
C HIS A 355 9.49 -20.80 1.73
N PHE A 356 8.67 -21.76 2.18
CA PHE A 356 8.02 -21.74 3.50
C PHE A 356 8.70 -22.65 4.52
N SER A 357 9.88 -23.18 4.19
CA SER A 357 10.76 -23.87 5.13
C SER A 357 11.06 -22.99 6.37
N PRO A 358 11.27 -23.57 7.56
CA PRO A 358 11.26 -25.01 7.85
C PRO A 358 9.91 -25.55 8.33
N THR A 359 8.93 -24.68 8.58
CA THR A 359 7.65 -25.07 9.20
C THR A 359 6.61 -25.51 8.19
N TYR A 360 6.64 -24.95 6.98
CA TYR A 360 5.68 -25.22 5.90
C TYR A 360 4.22 -24.95 6.30
N ASP A 361 4.00 -24.04 7.26
CA ASP A 361 2.70 -23.56 7.72
C ASP A 361 2.54 -22.06 7.44
N LEU A 362 1.36 -21.52 7.76
CA LEU A 362 1.06 -20.08 7.65
C LEU A 362 1.58 -19.24 8.83
N ASP A 363 2.20 -19.86 9.83
CA ASP A 363 2.58 -19.16 11.04
C ASP A 363 3.80 -18.26 10.79
N VAL A 364 3.75 -17.10 11.43
CA VAL A 364 4.89 -16.19 11.53
C VAL A 364 5.00 -15.86 13.00
N ALA A 365 5.88 -16.60 13.67
CA ALA A 365 6.08 -16.43 15.09
C ALA A 365 6.60 -15.02 15.40
N ALA A 366 6.04 -14.41 16.45
CA ALA A 366 6.58 -13.17 16.99
C ALA A 366 8.05 -13.38 17.40
N GLY A 367 8.89 -12.39 17.11
CA GLY A 367 10.27 -12.33 17.57
C GLY A 367 10.37 -11.92 19.04
N ASN A 368 11.61 -11.75 19.52
CA ASN A 368 11.90 -11.35 20.89
C ASN A 368 11.94 -9.82 21.11
N MET A 369 11.54 -9.05 20.09
CA MET A 369 11.52 -7.59 20.16
C MET A 369 10.50 -7.12 21.20
N ARG A 370 10.93 -6.23 22.08
CA ARG A 370 10.09 -5.71 23.16
C ARG A 370 9.22 -4.58 22.62
N ASP A 371 7.92 -4.65 22.91
CA ASP A 371 7.02 -3.54 22.65
C ASP A 371 7.35 -2.33 23.53
N SER A 372 7.85 -1.27 22.91
CA SER A 372 8.17 0.00 23.58
C SER A 372 6.94 0.88 23.79
N ASN A 373 5.79 0.50 23.23
CA ASN A 373 4.51 1.17 23.37
C ASN A 373 3.84 0.80 24.70
N SER A 374 4.36 1.35 25.80
CA SER A 374 3.81 1.09 27.13
C SER A 374 2.30 1.40 27.22
N PRO A 375 1.54 0.75 28.12
CA PRO A 375 0.11 1.01 28.28
C PRO A 375 -0.24 2.50 28.50
N ALA A 376 0.61 3.24 29.22
CA ALA A 376 0.45 4.67 29.45
C ALA A 376 0.69 5.50 28.18
N TYR A 377 1.64 5.09 27.34
CA TYR A 377 1.86 5.72 26.04
C TYR A 377 0.66 5.49 25.11
N LEU A 378 0.15 4.25 25.03
CA LEU A 378 -1.03 3.93 24.23
C LEU A 378 -2.27 4.72 24.70
N GLU A 379 -2.46 4.88 26.01
CA GLU A 379 -3.54 5.73 26.56
C GLU A 379 -3.36 7.21 26.19
N SER A 380 -2.12 7.71 26.14
CA SER A 380 -1.84 9.06 25.67
C SER A 380 -2.17 9.24 24.18
N ILE A 381 -1.92 8.22 23.36
CA ILE A 381 -2.29 8.19 21.94
C ILE A 381 -3.81 8.18 21.77
N GLU A 382 -4.53 7.33 22.51
CA GLU A 382 -6.00 7.27 22.49
C GLU A 382 -6.63 8.61 22.93
N THR A 383 -6.04 9.27 23.93
CA THR A 383 -6.44 10.62 24.38
C THR A 383 -6.20 11.65 23.28
N MET A 384 -5.03 11.61 22.63
CA MET A 384 -4.70 12.50 21.52
C MET A 384 -5.68 12.33 20.36
N VAL A 385 -5.96 11.09 19.94
CA VAL A 385 -6.96 10.77 18.90
C VAL A 385 -8.32 11.37 19.27
N THR A 386 -8.77 11.16 20.50
CA THR A 386 -10.05 11.70 20.98
C THR A 386 -10.08 13.22 20.88
N GLN A 387 -9.04 13.91 21.36
CA GLN A 387 -8.93 15.36 21.31
C GLN A 387 -8.92 15.91 19.87
N ARG A 388 -8.25 15.21 18.94
CA ARG A 388 -8.24 15.60 17.53
C ARG A 388 -9.62 15.49 16.89
N LEU A 389 -10.32 14.39 17.14
CA LEU A 389 -11.64 14.15 16.55
C LEU A 389 -12.74 15.05 17.12
N LEU A 390 -12.58 15.62 18.32
CA LEU A 390 -13.51 16.61 18.88
C LEU A 390 -13.62 17.88 18.02
N HIS A 391 -12.65 18.19 17.17
CA HIS A 391 -12.73 19.33 16.25
C HIS A 391 -13.69 19.12 15.08
N LEU A 392 -14.18 17.90 14.86
CA LEU A 392 -15.08 17.54 13.77
C LEU A 392 -16.54 17.31 14.24
N VAL A 393 -16.82 17.48 15.53
CA VAL A 393 -18.13 17.23 16.16
C VAL A 393 -18.92 18.51 16.38
#